data_AF-V2RH67-F1
#
_entry.id   AF-V2RH67-F1
#
_cell.length_a   1.000
_cell.length_b   1.000
_cell.length_c   1.000
_cell.angle_alpha   90.00
_cell.angle_beta   90.00
_cell.angle_gamma   90.00
#
_symmetry.space_group_name_H-M   'P 1'
#
loop_
_entity.id
_entity.type
_entity.pdbx_description
1 polymer ?
#
loop_
_entity_poly.entity_id
_entity_poly.type
_entity_poly.pdbx_seq_one_letter_code
_entity_poly.pdbx_strand_id
1 'polypeptide(L)'
;MKMFFKANNLLILKIILTIYTLYSLKYFYRLKHIESEFYMNMTFIFIIAAVYLLINYAVNLLKNGIDRRLLIISLIVGLYFAFAAVLGAYYEGAVKGERYAEVLDFTLNDFTNSMIYIPAIWFLFSSCIFFIYIQIPKMYNNYINQNSSYTEMPKMFNSIYKIWLFIFICWLPYFILLYPGYLYWDAGSQISQLFTGRFNTHHPILTTLYMYFIYIYYKISNNGILSIALFIIIFQMIPLSFIYAYMINKLNKIYNVNKMTVVFLILFAALYPVNPVISIIVEKGILFIFFLILFIVKIIELVENIELKGQKKYFIQLIIIGIILCLSRNNVIYGFIIVMPIMLLFAKRYRKYIFVSFAGIFIGYILLNTAIIKITGANKGEFRESMSMPIQQLARVYKYHKDTLNADEIKFIEKIVKNKNDLNNYLPKRADNVKNYTNSHFFKTKEFITGYM
;
A
#
# COMPACT_ATOMS: atom_id res chain seq x y z
N MET A 1 -22.11 -17.47 -29.65
CA MET A 1 -20.66 -17.36 -29.27
C MET A 1 -19.69 -17.76 -30.39
N LYS A 2 -20.00 -18.68 -31.32
CA LYS A 2 -19.10 -19.06 -32.45
C LYS A 2 -19.09 -18.08 -33.65
N MET A 3 -20.13 -17.25 -33.83
CA MET A 3 -20.21 -16.27 -34.95
C MET A 3 -19.32 -15.02 -34.78
N PHE A 4 -18.84 -14.72 -33.58
CA PHE A 4 -18.02 -13.53 -33.29
C PHE A 4 -16.53 -13.68 -33.63
N PHE A 5 -16.07 -14.89 -33.99
CA PHE A 5 -14.65 -15.19 -34.22
C PHE A 5 -14.25 -15.34 -35.70
N LYS A 6 -14.97 -14.72 -36.65
CA LYS A 6 -14.46 -14.53 -38.02
C LYS A 6 -13.37 -13.45 -38.03
N ALA A 7 -12.29 -13.65 -38.79
CA ALA A 7 -11.10 -12.78 -38.77
C ALA A 7 -11.40 -11.29 -38.98
N ASN A 8 -12.32 -10.96 -39.89
CA ASN A 8 -12.73 -9.57 -40.16
C ASN A 8 -13.53 -8.96 -38.99
N ASN A 9 -14.38 -9.73 -38.32
CA ASN A 9 -15.16 -9.27 -37.17
C ASN A 9 -14.26 -8.98 -35.96
N LEU A 10 -13.15 -9.73 -35.81
CA LEU A 10 -12.15 -9.54 -34.76
C LEU A 10 -11.32 -8.28 -34.99
N LEU A 11 -10.98 -7.93 -36.24
CA LEU A 11 -10.26 -6.70 -36.56
C LEU A 11 -11.11 -5.46 -36.23
N ILE A 12 -12.37 -5.47 -36.68
CA ILE A 12 -13.33 -4.40 -36.40
C ILE A 12 -13.55 -4.23 -34.90
N LEU A 13 -13.74 -5.34 -34.17
CA LEU A 13 -13.89 -5.32 -32.72
C LEU A 13 -12.66 -4.71 -32.01
N LYS A 14 -11.44 -5.06 -32.43
CA LYS A 14 -10.19 -4.51 -31.87
C LYS A 14 -10.13 -3.00 -32.07
N ILE A 15 -10.43 -2.52 -33.28
CA ILE A 15 -10.42 -1.08 -33.60
C ILE A 15 -11.46 -0.34 -32.76
N ILE A 16 -12.69 -0.86 -32.67
CA ILE A 16 -13.76 -0.25 -31.85
C ILE A 16 -13.35 -0.18 -30.38
N LEU A 17 -12.83 -1.27 -29.81
CA LEU A 17 -12.38 -1.31 -28.42
C LEU A 17 -11.24 -0.33 -28.17
N THR A 18 -10.27 -0.25 -29.08
CA THR A 18 -9.17 0.72 -28.99
C THR A 18 -9.69 2.16 -28.99
N ILE A 19 -10.54 2.54 -29.96
CA ILE A 19 -11.12 3.89 -30.03
C ILE A 19 -11.90 4.21 -28.75
N TYR A 20 -12.72 3.27 -28.28
CA TYR A 20 -13.51 3.42 -27.07
C TYR A 20 -12.64 3.59 -25.80
N THR A 21 -11.57 2.80 -25.67
CA THR A 21 -10.60 2.96 -24.57
C THR A 21 -9.88 4.30 -24.61
N LEU A 22 -9.53 4.80 -25.78
CA LEU A 22 -8.85 6.08 -25.94
C LEU A 22 -9.75 7.26 -25.62
N TYR A 23 -11.00 7.22 -26.07
CA TYR A 23 -12.00 8.22 -25.73
C TYR A 23 -12.20 8.29 -24.21
N SER A 24 -12.28 7.13 -23.56
CA SER A 24 -12.42 7.02 -22.11
C SER A 24 -11.19 7.52 -21.34
N LEU A 25 -9.98 7.23 -21.84
CA LEU A 25 -8.72 7.73 -21.26
C LEU A 25 -8.59 9.26 -21.39
N LYS A 26 -8.97 9.83 -22.54
CA LYS A 26 -8.97 11.29 -22.75
C LYS A 26 -9.89 11.99 -21.76
N TYR A 27 -11.10 11.47 -21.55
CA TYR A 27 -12.04 12.03 -20.59
C TYR A 27 -11.56 11.84 -19.14
N PHE A 28 -11.05 10.66 -18.80
CA PHE A 28 -10.44 10.40 -17.50
C PHE A 28 -9.32 11.39 -17.16
N TYR A 29 -8.47 11.72 -18.14
CA TYR A 29 -7.44 12.73 -17.96
C TYR A 29 -8.02 14.14 -17.76
N ARG A 30 -9.05 14.50 -18.54
CA ARG A 30 -9.75 15.79 -18.42
C ARG A 30 -10.41 15.97 -17.05
N LEU A 31 -10.98 14.89 -16.47
CA LEU A 31 -11.51 14.93 -15.09
C LEU A 31 -10.43 15.27 -14.07
N LYS A 32 -9.19 14.84 -14.30
CA LYS A 32 -8.07 15.05 -13.38
C LYS A 32 -7.38 16.41 -13.56
N HIS A 33 -7.40 16.96 -14.77
CA HIS A 33 -6.74 18.20 -15.13
C HIS A 33 -7.72 19.11 -15.88
N ILE A 34 -8.42 19.96 -15.13
CA ILE A 34 -9.48 20.84 -15.64
C ILE A 34 -8.95 21.86 -16.67
N GLU A 35 -7.69 22.27 -16.53
CA GLU A 35 -7.06 23.33 -17.35
C GLU A 35 -6.12 22.80 -18.45
N SER A 36 -5.74 21.52 -18.45
CA SER A 36 -4.90 20.99 -19.51
C SER A 36 -5.75 20.27 -20.55
N GLU A 37 -5.79 20.85 -21.75
CA GLU A 37 -6.21 20.09 -22.91
C GLU A 37 -5.32 18.85 -23.01
N PHE A 38 -5.95 17.68 -23.18
CA PHE A 38 -5.22 16.47 -23.52
C PHE A 38 -4.71 16.61 -24.95
N TYR A 39 -3.58 17.32 -25.10
CA TYR A 39 -2.98 17.59 -26.39
C TYR A 39 -2.59 16.27 -27.05
N MET A 40 -3.01 16.12 -28.31
CA MET A 40 -2.70 15.00 -29.20
C MET A 40 -1.22 15.05 -29.60
N ASN A 41 -0.31 14.86 -28.64
CA ASN A 41 1.13 14.83 -28.88
C ASN A 41 1.56 13.43 -29.34
N MET A 42 2.82 13.29 -29.78
CA MET A 42 3.41 12.00 -30.16
C MET A 42 3.24 10.91 -29.09
N THR A 43 3.22 11.29 -27.80
CA THR A 43 2.90 10.41 -26.67
C THR A 43 1.52 9.74 -26.78
N PHE A 44 0.53 10.42 -27.36
CA PHE A 44 -0.80 9.87 -27.59
C PHE A 44 -0.78 8.78 -28.66
N ILE A 45 0.00 8.94 -29.73
CA ILE A 45 0.19 7.90 -30.76
C ILE A 45 0.82 6.64 -30.14
N PHE A 46 1.80 6.81 -29.25
CA PHE A 46 2.38 5.68 -28.51
C PHE A 46 1.37 5.02 -27.56
N ILE A 47 0.50 5.78 -26.89
CA ILE A 47 -0.57 5.23 -26.04
C ILE A 47 -1.60 4.48 -26.90
N ILE A 48 -2.01 5.03 -28.05
CA ILE A 48 -2.90 4.36 -29.02
C ILE A 48 -2.29 3.04 -29.47
N ALA A 49 -1.02 3.06 -29.89
CA ALA A 49 -0.32 1.88 -30.34
C ALA A 49 -0.20 0.84 -29.22
N ALA A 50 0.17 1.26 -28.00
CA ALA A 50 0.28 0.36 -26.84
C ALA A 50 -1.06 -0.28 -26.46
N VAL A 51 -2.14 0.52 -26.43
CA VAL A 51 -3.49 0.04 -26.14
C VAL A 51 -3.98 -0.91 -27.24
N TYR A 52 -3.80 -0.55 -28.51
CA TYR A 52 -4.14 -1.44 -29.64
C TYR A 52 -3.37 -2.76 -29.57
N LEU A 53 -2.06 -2.71 -29.31
CA LEU A 53 -1.23 -3.90 -29.18
C LEU A 53 -1.68 -4.77 -28.01
N LEU A 54 -1.98 -4.18 -26.85
CA LEU A 54 -2.52 -4.88 -25.68
C LEU A 54 -3.86 -5.56 -26.00
N ILE A 55 -4.77 -4.87 -26.69
CA ILE A 55 -6.10 -5.38 -27.05
C ILE A 55 -5.98 -6.48 -28.10
N ASN A 56 -5.18 -6.26 -29.16
CA ASN A 56 -4.89 -7.25 -30.18
C ASN A 56 -4.30 -8.52 -29.55
N TYR A 57 -3.40 -8.34 -28.59
CA TYR A 57 -2.76 -9.41 -27.85
C TYR A 57 -3.75 -10.19 -26.98
N ALA A 58 -4.57 -9.50 -26.17
CA ALA A 58 -5.59 -10.12 -25.32
C ALA A 58 -6.62 -10.91 -26.13
N VAL A 59 -7.10 -10.35 -27.25
CA VAL A 59 -8.06 -11.00 -28.16
C VAL A 59 -7.47 -12.21 -28.87
N ASN A 60 -6.20 -12.14 -29.31
CA ASN A 60 -5.54 -13.28 -29.94
C ASN A 60 -5.28 -14.42 -28.94
N LEU A 61 -4.97 -14.10 -27.68
CA LEU A 61 -4.87 -15.10 -26.63
C LEU A 61 -6.21 -15.79 -26.34
N LEU A 62 -7.34 -15.04 -26.36
CA LEU A 62 -8.69 -15.59 -26.23
C LEU A 62 -9.02 -16.65 -27.28
N LYS A 63 -8.43 -16.52 -28.46
CA LYS A 63 -8.60 -17.46 -29.56
C LYS A 63 -7.84 -18.79 -29.36
N ASN A 64 -6.72 -18.76 -28.65
CA ASN A 64 -5.77 -19.90 -28.56
C ASN A 64 -6.00 -20.83 -27.36
N GLY A 65 -7.15 -20.74 -26.69
CA GLY A 65 -7.47 -21.56 -25.52
C GLY A 65 -6.79 -21.02 -24.24
N ILE A 66 -7.57 -20.35 -23.40
CA ILE A 66 -7.09 -19.73 -22.16
C ILE A 66 -7.46 -20.59 -20.95
N ASP A 67 -6.61 -20.58 -19.92
CA ASP A 67 -7.03 -20.94 -18.56
C ASP A 67 -8.12 -20.00 -18.06
N ARG A 68 -9.37 -20.47 -18.11
CA ARG A 68 -10.57 -19.71 -17.70
C ARG A 68 -10.43 -19.09 -16.32
N ARG A 69 -9.64 -19.68 -15.41
CA ARG A 69 -9.41 -19.14 -14.07
C ARG A 69 -8.66 -17.81 -14.12
N LEU A 70 -7.56 -17.74 -14.88
CA LEU A 70 -6.77 -16.52 -15.03
C LEU A 70 -7.58 -15.40 -15.67
N LEU A 71 -8.39 -15.74 -16.69
CA LEU A 71 -9.27 -14.77 -17.33
C LEU A 71 -10.28 -14.17 -16.33
N ILE A 72 -10.94 -15.02 -15.54
CA ILE A 72 -11.91 -14.57 -14.53
C ILE A 72 -11.23 -13.68 -13.49
N ILE A 73 -10.04 -14.06 -13.00
CA ILE A 73 -9.30 -13.26 -12.02
C ILE A 73 -8.91 -11.90 -12.62
N SER A 74 -8.39 -11.85 -13.84
CA SER A 74 -8.05 -10.60 -14.52
C SER A 74 -9.25 -9.70 -14.73
N LEU A 75 -10.43 -10.27 -15.03
CA LEU A 75 -11.68 -9.53 -15.13
C LEU A 75 -12.09 -8.94 -13.78
N ILE A 76 -12.12 -9.74 -12.70
CA ILE A 76 -12.52 -9.27 -11.37
C ILE A 76 -11.58 -8.16 -10.87
N VAL A 77 -10.27 -8.38 -10.95
CA VAL A 77 -9.27 -7.42 -10.47
C VAL A 77 -9.27 -6.16 -11.33
N GLY A 78 -9.41 -6.29 -12.66
CA GLY A 78 -9.49 -5.13 -13.53
C GLY A 78 -10.74 -4.29 -13.28
N LEU A 79 -11.87 -4.92 -12.92
CA LEU A 79 -13.11 -4.21 -12.61
C LEU A 79 -12.94 -3.36 -11.36
N TYR A 80 -12.32 -3.93 -10.33
CA TYR A 80 -11.99 -3.20 -9.10
C TYR A 80 -11.13 -1.96 -9.40
N PHE A 81 -10.05 -2.11 -10.18
CA PHE A 81 -9.20 -0.98 -10.55
C PHE A 81 -9.95 0.07 -11.38
N ALA A 82 -10.85 -0.36 -12.28
CA ALA A 82 -11.64 0.56 -13.07
C ALA A 82 -12.60 1.39 -12.22
N PHE A 83 -13.31 0.76 -11.28
CA PHE A 83 -14.16 1.48 -10.33
C PHE A 83 -13.36 2.45 -9.49
N ALA A 84 -12.25 2.00 -8.89
CA ALA A 84 -11.41 2.84 -8.06
C ALA A 84 -10.84 4.04 -8.83
N ALA A 85 -10.39 3.83 -10.07
CA ALA A 85 -9.86 4.89 -10.92
C ALA A 85 -10.96 5.89 -11.29
N VAL A 86 -12.07 5.44 -11.87
CA VAL A 86 -13.14 6.31 -12.37
C VAL A 86 -13.75 7.12 -11.23
N LEU A 87 -14.14 6.46 -10.13
CA LEU A 87 -14.69 7.16 -8.96
C LEU A 87 -13.67 8.13 -8.37
N GLY A 88 -12.40 7.70 -8.24
CA GLY A 88 -11.32 8.56 -7.74
C GLY A 88 -11.10 9.82 -8.59
N ALA A 89 -11.19 9.70 -9.92
CA ALA A 89 -11.06 10.85 -10.82
C ALA A 89 -12.24 11.82 -10.72
N TYR A 90 -13.47 11.32 -10.56
CA TYR A 90 -14.63 12.18 -10.29
C TYR A 90 -14.46 12.95 -8.97
N TYR A 91 -14.07 12.26 -7.90
CA TYR A 91 -13.78 12.92 -6.62
C TYR A 91 -12.66 13.95 -6.76
N GLU A 92 -11.58 13.66 -7.48
CA GLU A 92 -10.47 14.60 -7.65
C GLU A 92 -10.87 15.83 -8.49
N GLY A 93 -11.62 15.64 -9.57
CA GLY A 93 -12.12 16.71 -10.44
C GLY A 93 -13.11 17.63 -9.73
N ALA A 94 -14.05 17.06 -8.97
CA ALA A 94 -15.02 17.83 -8.19
C ALA A 94 -14.34 18.68 -7.10
N VAL A 95 -13.22 18.20 -6.53
CA VAL A 95 -12.40 18.98 -5.59
C VAL A 95 -11.63 20.10 -6.32
N LYS A 96 -11.08 19.87 -7.53
CA LYS A 96 -10.28 20.90 -8.22
C LYS A 96 -11.11 22.04 -8.83
N GLY A 97 -12.35 21.77 -9.26
CA GLY A 97 -13.18 22.74 -9.96
C GLY A 97 -13.94 23.73 -9.09
N GLU A 98 -13.57 23.89 -7.80
CA GLU A 98 -14.29 24.69 -6.79
C GLU A 98 -15.77 24.33 -6.57
N ARG A 99 -16.29 23.29 -7.23
CA ARG A 99 -17.63 22.70 -7.08
C ARG A 99 -17.79 21.90 -5.78
N TYR A 100 -17.26 22.41 -4.67
CA TYR A 100 -17.24 21.71 -3.40
C TYR A 100 -18.64 21.51 -2.78
N ALA A 101 -19.57 22.43 -3.05
CA ALA A 101 -20.97 22.32 -2.66
C ALA A 101 -21.72 21.27 -3.52
N GLU A 102 -21.36 21.12 -4.79
CA GLU A 102 -22.04 20.25 -5.77
C GLU A 102 -21.55 18.79 -5.75
N VAL A 103 -20.61 18.39 -4.89
CA VAL A 103 -20.15 16.97 -4.80
C VAL A 103 -21.31 16.00 -4.42
N LEU A 104 -22.47 16.52 -3.99
CA LEU A 104 -23.69 15.73 -3.80
C LEU A 104 -24.51 15.55 -5.10
N ASP A 105 -24.34 16.45 -6.07
CA ASP A 105 -24.85 16.29 -7.42
C ASP A 105 -23.84 15.46 -8.21
N PHE A 106 -23.72 14.18 -7.86
CA PHE A 106 -23.33 13.19 -8.85
C PHE A 106 -24.41 13.23 -9.92
N THR A 107 -24.26 14.15 -10.88
CA THR A 107 -25.34 14.46 -11.81
C THR A 107 -25.69 13.19 -12.55
N LEU A 108 -26.95 13.07 -13.00
CA LEU A 108 -27.34 11.95 -13.85
C LEU A 108 -26.36 11.79 -15.02
N ASN A 109 -25.81 12.90 -15.52
CA ASN A 109 -24.74 12.96 -16.51
C ASN A 109 -23.43 12.32 -16.03
N ASP A 110 -22.94 12.64 -14.83
CA ASP A 110 -21.73 12.02 -14.26
C ASP A 110 -21.90 10.52 -14.02
N PHE A 111 -23.09 10.10 -13.56
CA PHE A 111 -23.44 8.68 -13.46
C PHE A 111 -23.44 8.00 -14.83
N THR A 112 -24.14 8.55 -15.82
CA THR A 112 -24.17 7.98 -17.17
C THR A 112 -22.79 7.94 -17.80
N ASN A 113 -22.00 8.99 -17.60
CA ASN A 113 -20.62 9.06 -18.08
C ASN A 113 -19.75 8.00 -17.40
N SER A 114 -19.88 7.79 -16.08
CA SER A 114 -19.17 6.72 -15.38
C SER A 114 -19.53 5.32 -15.91
N MET A 115 -20.80 5.07 -16.23
CA MET A 115 -21.26 3.80 -16.85
C MET A 115 -20.69 3.61 -18.25
N ILE A 116 -20.37 4.69 -18.96
CA ILE A 116 -19.69 4.65 -20.27
C ILE A 116 -18.18 4.42 -20.10
N TYR A 117 -17.51 4.91 -19.05
CA TYR A 117 -16.06 4.79 -18.94
C TYR A 117 -15.56 3.56 -18.19
N ILE A 118 -16.34 3.06 -17.21
CA ILE A 118 -15.97 1.88 -16.44
C ILE A 118 -15.70 0.68 -17.36
N PRO A 119 -16.53 0.33 -18.36
CA PRO A 119 -16.26 -0.82 -19.21
C PRO A 119 -14.96 -0.70 -20.02
N ALA A 120 -14.66 0.50 -20.52
CA ALA A 120 -13.44 0.76 -21.27
C ALA A 120 -12.18 0.63 -20.40
N ILE A 121 -12.18 1.28 -19.24
CA ILE A 121 -11.05 1.24 -18.30
C ILE A 121 -10.92 -0.14 -17.68
N TRP A 122 -12.04 -0.83 -17.44
CA TRP A 122 -12.07 -2.22 -17.01
C TRP A 122 -11.39 -3.12 -18.03
N PHE A 123 -11.76 -3.02 -19.30
CA PHE A 123 -11.14 -3.81 -20.35
C PHE A 123 -9.63 -3.55 -20.46
N LEU A 124 -9.20 -2.29 -20.32
CA LEU A 124 -7.79 -1.93 -20.29
C LEU A 124 -7.05 -2.57 -19.12
N PHE A 125 -7.54 -2.39 -17.88
CA PHE A 125 -6.90 -2.95 -16.69
C PHE A 125 -6.90 -4.48 -16.73
N SER A 126 -8.01 -5.11 -17.13
CA SER A 126 -8.09 -6.56 -17.28
C SER A 126 -7.10 -7.06 -18.33
N SER A 127 -6.93 -6.35 -19.45
CA SER A 127 -5.92 -6.69 -20.47
C SER A 127 -4.50 -6.59 -19.92
N CYS A 128 -4.19 -5.54 -19.15
CA CYS A 128 -2.89 -5.39 -18.48
C CYS A 128 -2.63 -6.52 -17.47
N ILE A 129 -3.60 -6.82 -16.61
CA ILE A 129 -3.47 -7.88 -15.59
C ILE A 129 -3.35 -9.25 -16.26
N PHE A 130 -4.11 -9.47 -17.32
CA PHE A 130 -4.04 -10.70 -18.11
C PHE A 130 -2.70 -10.87 -18.82
N PHE A 131 -2.15 -9.78 -19.38
CA PHE A 131 -0.79 -9.75 -19.90
C PHE A 131 0.22 -10.11 -18.81
N ILE A 132 0.13 -9.50 -17.63
CA ILE A 132 1.01 -9.81 -16.48
C ILE A 132 0.95 -11.31 -16.12
N TYR A 133 -0.25 -11.89 -15.97
CA TYR A 133 -0.39 -13.28 -15.55
C TYR A 133 0.01 -14.33 -16.59
N ILE A 134 0.01 -13.99 -17.88
CA ILE A 134 0.36 -14.96 -18.93
C ILE A 134 1.75 -14.72 -19.49
N GLN A 135 2.10 -13.46 -19.76
CA GLN A 135 3.37 -13.13 -20.38
C GLN A 135 4.53 -13.18 -19.41
N ILE A 136 4.38 -12.68 -18.18
CA ILE A 136 5.51 -12.74 -17.24
C ILE A 136 5.94 -14.19 -16.99
N PRO A 137 5.03 -15.16 -16.72
CA PRO A 137 5.42 -16.55 -16.56
C PRO A 137 5.95 -17.20 -17.85
N LYS A 138 5.38 -16.90 -19.02
CA LYS A 138 5.88 -17.44 -20.29
C LYS A 138 7.24 -16.89 -20.66
N MET A 139 7.46 -15.58 -20.50
CA MET A 139 8.75 -14.93 -20.69
C MET A 139 9.78 -15.51 -19.72
N TYR A 140 9.40 -15.69 -18.46
CA TYR A 140 10.24 -16.32 -17.45
C TYR A 140 10.60 -17.77 -17.81
N ASN A 141 9.62 -18.61 -18.18
CA ASN A 141 9.85 -20.00 -18.55
C ASN A 141 10.67 -20.13 -19.83
N ASN A 142 10.39 -19.32 -20.86
CA ASN A 142 11.20 -19.31 -22.08
C ASN A 142 12.63 -18.86 -21.80
N TYR A 143 12.78 -17.84 -20.95
CA TYR A 143 14.08 -17.34 -20.54
C TYR A 143 14.88 -18.39 -19.75
N ILE A 144 14.25 -19.13 -18.82
CA ILE A 144 14.89 -20.24 -18.11
C ILE A 144 15.25 -21.37 -19.05
N ASN A 145 14.32 -21.78 -19.92
CA ASN A 145 14.54 -22.91 -20.84
C ASN A 145 15.65 -22.60 -21.86
N GLN A 146 15.85 -21.33 -22.23
CA GLN A 146 16.92 -20.90 -23.12
C GLN A 146 18.27 -20.67 -22.40
N ASN A 147 18.25 -20.29 -21.11
CA ASN A 147 19.44 -19.97 -20.33
C ASN A 147 19.66 -20.94 -19.16
N SER A 148 19.27 -22.21 -19.34
CA SER A 148 19.31 -23.25 -18.30
C SER A 148 20.73 -23.62 -17.84
N SER A 149 21.77 -23.08 -18.48
CA SER A 149 23.13 -23.14 -17.96
C SER A 149 23.24 -22.25 -16.72
N TYR A 150 23.32 -22.87 -15.55
CA TYR A 150 23.72 -22.22 -14.29
C TYR A 150 25.04 -21.48 -14.50
N THR A 151 24.97 -20.16 -14.64
CA THR A 151 26.18 -19.33 -14.64
C THR A 151 26.45 -18.91 -13.21
N GLU A 152 27.62 -19.29 -12.68
CA GLU A 152 28.04 -18.88 -11.35
C GLU A 152 27.88 -17.36 -11.17
N MET A 153 27.38 -16.96 -9.99
CA MET A 153 27.29 -15.56 -9.61
C MET A 153 28.65 -14.88 -9.77
N PRO A 154 28.70 -13.57 -10.10
CA PRO A 154 29.98 -12.88 -10.14
C PRO A 154 30.65 -13.01 -8.77
N LYS A 155 31.96 -13.21 -8.72
CA LYS A 155 32.73 -13.36 -7.46
C LYS A 155 32.45 -12.23 -6.45
N MET A 156 32.08 -11.05 -6.94
CA MET A 156 31.68 -9.89 -6.13
C MET A 156 30.36 -10.09 -5.36
N PHE A 157 29.44 -10.94 -5.84
CA PHE A 157 28.11 -11.14 -5.25
C PHE A 157 27.84 -12.60 -4.85
N ASN A 158 28.86 -13.44 -4.76
CA ASN A 158 28.72 -14.85 -4.42
C ASN A 158 28.36 -15.13 -2.95
N SER A 159 28.27 -14.09 -2.11
CA SER A 159 27.94 -14.19 -0.70
C SER A 159 26.96 -13.09 -0.30
N ILE A 160 26.00 -13.45 0.58
CA ILE A 160 25.02 -12.52 1.15
C ILE A 160 25.69 -11.31 1.79
N TYR A 161 26.84 -11.49 2.46
CA TYR A 161 27.56 -10.41 3.13
C TYR A 161 28.16 -9.40 2.14
N LYS A 162 28.60 -9.86 0.97
CA LYS A 162 29.12 -8.97 -0.08
C LYS A 162 28.00 -8.16 -0.74
N ILE A 163 26.85 -8.80 -0.98
CA ILE A 163 25.64 -8.12 -1.49
C ILE A 163 25.19 -7.06 -0.48
N TRP A 164 25.10 -7.43 0.79
CA TRP A 164 24.74 -6.53 1.88
C TRP A 164 25.68 -5.34 1.97
N LEU A 165 26.99 -5.59 2.03
CA LEU A 165 28.00 -4.55 2.14
C LEU A 165 27.94 -3.59 0.95
N PHE A 166 27.76 -4.11 -0.27
CA PHE A 166 27.60 -3.29 -1.46
C PHE A 166 26.37 -2.38 -1.38
N ILE A 167 25.20 -2.92 -1.01
CA ILE A 167 23.96 -2.13 -0.84
C ILE A 167 24.17 -1.05 0.23
N PHE A 168 24.70 -1.43 1.40
CA PHE A 168 24.94 -0.51 2.51
C PHE A 168 25.90 0.63 2.13
N ILE A 169 27.01 0.33 1.46
CA ILE A 169 27.97 1.34 1.00
C ILE A 169 27.31 2.29 -0.01
N CYS A 170 26.50 1.79 -0.94
CA CYS A 170 25.78 2.64 -1.90
C CYS A 170 24.77 3.59 -1.23
N TRP A 171 24.31 3.28 -0.01
CA TRP A 171 23.38 4.12 0.74
C TRP A 171 24.10 5.19 1.58
N LEU A 172 25.40 5.05 1.87
CA LEU A 172 26.16 6.04 2.64
C LEU A 172 26.17 7.45 2.01
N PRO A 173 26.34 7.64 0.68
CA PRO A 173 26.23 8.96 0.07
C PRO A 173 24.88 9.64 0.33
N TYR A 174 23.77 8.89 0.27
CA TYR A 174 22.44 9.41 0.58
C TYR A 174 22.32 9.83 2.04
N PHE A 175 22.87 9.01 2.95
CA PHE A 175 22.87 9.31 4.38
C PHE A 175 23.71 10.56 4.69
N ILE A 176 24.87 10.72 4.06
CA ILE A 176 25.74 11.91 4.22
C ILE A 176 25.01 13.16 3.73
N LEU A 177 24.34 13.10 2.57
CA LEU A 177 23.57 14.21 2.01
C LEU A 177 22.38 14.61 2.88
N LEU A 178 21.75 13.65 3.55
CA LEU A 178 20.56 13.85 4.39
C LEU A 178 20.89 13.87 5.89
N TYR A 179 22.15 13.98 6.27
CA TYR A 179 22.58 13.89 7.68
C TYR A 179 21.89 14.94 8.56
N PRO A 180 21.44 14.60 9.78
CA PRO A 180 21.53 13.29 10.47
C PRO A 180 20.47 12.27 10.07
N GLY A 181 19.60 12.62 9.14
CA GLY A 181 18.41 11.89 8.74
C GLY A 181 17.16 12.76 8.79
N TYR A 182 16.03 12.21 8.39
CA TYR A 182 14.76 12.95 8.33
C TYR A 182 13.75 12.41 9.34
N LEU A 183 13.36 13.22 10.32
CA LEU A 183 12.29 12.85 11.26
C LEU A 183 10.92 13.11 10.60
N TYR A 184 10.14 12.06 10.40
CA TYR A 184 8.77 12.23 9.90
C TYR A 184 7.86 12.82 10.98
N TRP A 185 6.76 13.47 10.56
CA TRP A 185 5.87 14.24 11.45
C TRP A 185 5.43 13.50 12.73
N ASP A 186 5.15 12.20 12.61
CA ASP A 186 4.72 11.36 13.75
C ASP A 186 5.87 11.03 14.72
N ALA A 187 7.12 10.97 14.24
CA ALA A 187 8.28 10.59 15.04
C ALA A 187 8.53 11.59 16.17
N GLY A 188 8.30 12.89 15.94
CA GLY A 188 8.40 13.91 16.98
C GLY A 188 7.47 13.62 18.17
N SER A 189 6.23 13.20 17.90
CA SER A 189 5.27 12.84 18.95
C SER A 189 5.70 11.57 19.71
N GLN A 190 6.25 10.57 19.02
CA GLN A 190 6.74 9.34 19.66
C GLN A 190 7.98 9.61 20.51
N ILE A 191 8.91 10.44 20.01
CA ILE A 191 10.09 10.87 20.76
C ILE A 191 9.68 11.65 22.01
N SER A 192 8.70 12.57 21.91
CA SER A 192 8.17 13.29 23.07
C SER A 192 7.58 12.36 24.14
N GLN A 193 6.89 11.28 23.75
CA GLN A 193 6.41 10.27 24.71
C GLN A 193 7.55 9.60 25.48
N LEU A 194 8.70 9.37 24.84
CA LEU A 194 9.87 8.77 25.48
C LEU A 194 10.50 9.69 26.52
N PHE A 195 10.58 10.99 26.23
CA PHE A 195 11.11 11.98 27.18
C PHE A 195 10.17 12.27 28.34
N THR A 196 8.85 12.27 28.11
CA THR A 196 7.85 12.56 29.14
C THR A 196 7.42 11.34 29.95
N GLY A 197 7.72 10.13 29.47
CA GLY A 197 7.22 8.87 30.06
C GLY A 197 5.71 8.67 29.93
N ARG A 198 5.01 9.53 29.18
CA ARG A 198 3.56 9.49 29.00
C ARG A 198 3.22 8.82 27.68
N PHE A 199 3.01 7.51 27.72
CA PHE A 199 2.67 6.73 26.55
C PHE A 199 1.18 6.80 26.21
N ASN A 200 0.87 6.73 24.91
CA ASN A 200 -0.48 6.51 24.43
C ASN A 200 -0.51 5.53 23.24
N THR A 201 -1.69 5.01 22.92
CA THR A 201 -1.87 4.04 21.82
C THR A 201 -2.25 4.67 20.48
N HIS A 202 -2.07 5.99 20.31
CA HIS A 202 -2.29 6.65 19.01
C HIS A 202 -1.35 6.08 17.93
N HIS A 203 -0.13 5.74 18.33
CA HIS A 203 0.80 4.95 17.54
C HIS A 203 1.05 3.59 18.22
N PRO A 204 1.46 2.56 17.47
CA PRO A 204 1.82 1.28 18.07
C PRO A 204 2.97 1.47 19.04
N ILE A 205 2.77 1.07 20.30
CA ILE A 205 3.75 1.30 21.38
C ILE A 205 5.08 0.62 21.06
N LEU A 206 5.08 -0.54 20.39
CA LEU A 206 6.31 -1.19 19.96
C LEU A 206 7.19 -0.24 19.12
N THR A 207 6.60 0.53 18.22
CA THR A 207 7.37 1.48 17.39
C THR A 207 7.85 2.70 18.17
N THR A 208 7.10 3.13 19.18
CA THR A 208 7.55 4.17 20.13
C THR A 208 8.73 3.66 20.96
N LEU A 209 8.64 2.44 21.51
CA LEU A 209 9.73 1.79 22.25
C LEU A 209 10.93 1.47 21.37
N TYR A 210 10.73 1.15 20.10
CA TYR A 210 11.80 1.01 19.13
C TYR A 210 12.59 2.31 18.97
N MET A 211 11.92 3.47 19.00
CA MET A 211 12.60 4.78 19.01
C MET A 211 13.28 5.11 20.35
N TYR A 212 13.08 4.33 21.43
CA TYR A 212 13.75 4.53 22.72
C TYR A 212 15.28 4.50 22.61
N PHE A 213 15.83 3.78 21.62
CA PHE A 213 17.26 3.76 21.38
C PHE A 213 17.82 5.15 21.02
N ILE A 214 17.03 6.03 20.41
CA ILE A 214 17.42 7.44 20.20
C ILE A 214 17.68 8.13 21.55
N TYR A 215 16.82 7.89 22.54
CA TYR A 215 16.97 8.44 23.88
C TYR A 215 18.19 7.86 24.61
N ILE A 216 18.44 6.54 24.48
CA ILE A 216 19.64 5.90 25.04
C ILE A 216 20.90 6.53 24.46
N TYR A 217 20.98 6.67 23.13
CA TYR A 217 22.13 7.29 22.48
C TYR A 217 22.29 8.76 22.87
N TYR A 218 21.18 9.46 23.11
CA TYR A 218 21.22 10.84 23.61
C TYR A 218 21.81 10.91 25.01
N LYS A 219 21.43 10.02 25.92
CA LYS A 219 22.03 9.98 27.27
C LYS A 219 23.53 9.72 27.25
N ILE A 220 24.02 8.92 26.30
CA ILE A 220 25.44 8.56 26.21
C ILE A 220 26.24 9.68 25.53
N SER A 221 25.73 10.23 24.43
CA SER A 221 26.46 11.20 23.60
C SER A 221 26.23 12.66 23.98
N ASN A 222 25.18 12.95 24.74
CA ASN A 222 24.64 14.29 24.98
C ASN A 222 24.41 15.11 23.67
N ASN A 223 24.18 14.42 22.55
CA ASN A 223 24.02 15.04 21.24
C ASN A 223 22.85 14.41 20.47
N GLY A 224 21.76 15.17 20.29
CA GLY A 224 20.55 14.71 19.62
C GLY A 224 20.77 14.34 18.15
N ILE A 225 21.60 15.12 17.44
CA ILE A 225 21.92 14.89 16.02
C ILE A 225 22.65 13.54 15.87
N LEU A 226 23.68 13.31 16.69
CA LEU A 226 24.43 12.06 16.67
C LEU A 226 23.54 10.86 17.07
N SER A 227 22.61 11.07 18.00
CA SER A 227 21.70 10.01 18.47
C SER A 227 20.74 9.53 17.40
N ILE A 228 20.20 10.45 16.60
CA ILE A 228 19.34 10.16 15.45
C ILE A 228 20.14 9.44 14.37
N ALA A 229 21.34 9.94 14.06
CA ALA A 229 22.24 9.34 13.08
C ALA A 229 22.61 7.88 13.46
N LEU A 230 22.98 7.63 14.71
CA LEU A 230 23.30 6.30 15.22
C LEU A 230 22.10 5.36 15.16
N PHE A 231 20.92 5.85 15.53
CA PHE A 231 19.68 5.07 15.43
C PHE A 231 19.39 4.65 13.99
N ILE A 232 19.48 5.59 13.03
CA ILE A 232 19.26 5.30 11.61
C ILE A 232 20.26 4.26 11.10
N ILE A 233 21.57 4.44 11.37
CA ILE A 233 22.58 3.50 10.88
C ILE A 233 22.35 2.10 11.48
N ILE A 234 22.24 2.00 12.80
CA ILE A 234 22.25 0.73 13.55
C ILE A 234 20.92 0.00 13.40
N PHE A 235 19.80 0.72 13.53
CA PHE A 235 18.48 0.11 13.59
C PHE A 235 17.73 0.19 12.27
N GLN A 236 18.14 1.00 11.29
CA GLN A 236 17.43 1.12 10.02
C GLN A 236 18.26 0.69 8.80
N MET A 237 19.35 1.39 8.49
CA MET A 237 20.14 1.15 7.27
C MET A 237 20.80 -0.23 7.27
N ILE A 238 21.50 -0.61 8.36
CA ILE A 238 22.17 -1.91 8.46
C ILE A 238 21.17 -3.06 8.35
N PRO A 239 20.06 -3.11 9.12
CA PRO A 239 19.10 -4.21 9.03
C PRO A 239 18.37 -4.24 7.69
N LEU A 240 17.95 -3.10 7.14
CA LEU A 240 17.18 -3.08 5.89
C LEU A 240 18.02 -3.53 4.70
N SER A 241 19.25 -3.02 4.58
CA SER A 241 20.19 -3.46 3.53
C SER A 241 20.48 -4.95 3.62
N PHE A 242 20.61 -5.49 4.84
CA PHE A 242 20.78 -6.93 5.05
C PHE A 242 19.53 -7.73 4.65
N ILE A 243 18.33 -7.23 4.97
CA ILE A 243 17.06 -7.85 4.57
C ILE A 243 16.92 -7.87 3.04
N TYR A 244 17.30 -6.81 2.33
CA TYR A 244 17.35 -6.82 0.87
C TYR A 244 18.33 -7.87 0.32
N ALA A 245 19.55 -7.93 0.87
CA ALA A 245 20.53 -8.94 0.48
C ALA A 245 20.02 -10.38 0.76
N TYR A 246 19.38 -10.59 1.91
CA TYR A 246 18.74 -11.85 2.27
C TYR A 246 17.65 -12.24 1.29
N MET A 247 16.74 -11.31 0.98
CA MET A 247 15.65 -11.52 0.02
C MET A 247 16.21 -11.92 -1.35
N ILE A 248 17.16 -11.16 -1.90
CA ILE A 248 17.75 -11.44 -3.22
C ILE A 248 18.44 -12.80 -3.23
N ASN A 249 19.25 -13.11 -2.22
CA ASN A 249 19.94 -14.40 -2.11
C ASN A 249 18.95 -15.56 -1.98
N LYS A 250 17.87 -15.39 -1.22
CA LYS A 250 16.82 -16.42 -1.07
C LYS A 250 16.05 -16.65 -2.36
N LEU A 251 15.59 -15.59 -3.02
CA LEU A 251 14.92 -15.70 -4.31
C LEU A 251 15.82 -16.35 -5.36
N ASN A 252 17.11 -16.00 -5.38
CA ASN A 252 18.07 -16.64 -6.28
C ASN A 252 18.20 -18.15 -6.02
N LYS A 253 18.26 -18.58 -4.75
CA LYS A 253 18.35 -20.00 -4.40
C LYS A 253 17.07 -20.79 -4.72
N ILE A 254 15.91 -20.17 -4.57
CA ILE A 254 14.61 -20.83 -4.81
C ILE A 254 14.34 -20.98 -6.31
N TYR A 255 14.54 -19.90 -7.07
CA TYR A 255 14.12 -19.80 -8.46
C TYR A 255 15.27 -19.98 -9.47
N ASN A 256 16.49 -20.14 -8.98
CA ASN A 256 17.71 -20.26 -9.78
C ASN A 256 17.77 -19.20 -10.90
N VAL A 257 17.58 -17.94 -10.53
CA VAL A 257 17.47 -16.86 -11.51
C VAL A 257 18.83 -16.56 -12.14
N ASN A 258 18.82 -16.14 -13.40
CA ASN A 258 20.04 -15.75 -14.10
C ASN A 258 20.80 -14.63 -13.39
N LYS A 259 22.12 -14.65 -13.61
CA LYS A 259 23.08 -13.68 -13.11
C LYS A 259 22.68 -12.22 -13.36
N MET A 260 22.21 -11.91 -14.56
CA MET A 260 21.84 -10.52 -14.92
C MET A 260 20.63 -10.03 -14.13
N THR A 261 19.62 -10.88 -13.90
CA THR A 261 18.47 -10.51 -13.06
C THR A 261 18.89 -10.33 -11.61
N VAL A 262 19.79 -11.18 -11.07
CA VAL A 262 20.32 -10.97 -9.71
C VAL A 262 21.06 -9.64 -9.62
N VAL A 263 21.95 -9.35 -10.58
CA VAL A 263 22.69 -8.08 -10.62
C VAL A 263 21.72 -6.89 -10.72
N PHE A 264 20.71 -6.97 -11.57
CA PHE A 264 19.68 -5.95 -11.68
C PHE A 264 18.94 -5.73 -10.36
N LEU A 265 18.52 -6.79 -9.66
CA LEU A 265 17.87 -6.69 -8.35
C LEU A 265 18.79 -6.06 -7.29
N ILE A 266 20.09 -6.38 -7.31
CA ILE A 266 21.08 -5.78 -6.41
C ILE A 266 21.23 -4.28 -6.71
N LEU A 267 21.39 -3.90 -7.98
CA LEU A 267 21.50 -2.51 -8.39
C LEU A 267 20.22 -1.73 -8.11
N PHE A 268 19.05 -2.34 -8.30
CA PHE A 268 17.78 -1.74 -7.92
C PHE A 268 17.70 -1.49 -6.40
N ALA A 269 18.04 -2.49 -5.58
CA ALA A 269 18.07 -2.33 -4.12
C ALA A 269 19.09 -1.27 -3.66
N ALA A 270 20.26 -1.20 -4.32
CA ALA A 270 21.35 -0.30 -3.97
C ALA A 270 21.15 1.15 -4.46
N LEU A 271 20.63 1.34 -5.68
CA LEU A 271 20.71 2.62 -6.40
C LEU A 271 19.35 3.28 -6.65
N TYR A 272 18.24 2.54 -6.61
CA TYR A 272 16.91 3.16 -6.79
C TYR A 272 16.61 4.08 -5.61
N PRO A 273 16.52 5.42 -5.78
CA PRO A 273 16.62 6.39 -4.68
C PRO A 273 15.62 6.21 -3.55
N VAL A 274 14.46 5.62 -3.84
CA VAL A 274 13.43 5.34 -2.84
C VAL A 274 13.95 4.41 -1.74
N ASN A 275 14.78 3.42 -2.07
CA ASN A 275 15.29 2.43 -1.11
C ASN A 275 16.23 3.06 -0.05
N PRO A 276 17.32 3.77 -0.42
CA PRO A 276 18.15 4.47 0.56
C PRO A 276 17.39 5.55 1.30
N VAL A 277 16.53 6.34 0.64
CA VAL A 277 15.78 7.42 1.32
C VAL A 277 14.84 6.86 2.40
N ILE A 278 14.11 5.78 2.09
CA ILE A 278 13.28 5.10 3.11
C ILE A 278 14.13 4.63 4.29
N SER A 279 15.36 4.16 4.05
CA SER A 279 16.24 3.67 5.14
C SER A 279 16.76 4.76 6.09
N ILE A 280 16.61 6.04 5.71
CA ILE A 280 17.15 7.21 6.45
C ILE A 280 16.04 8.00 7.17
N ILE A 281 14.78 7.76 6.83
CA ILE A 281 13.65 8.46 7.45
C ILE A 281 13.38 7.83 8.82
N VAL A 282 13.17 8.60 9.88
CA VAL A 282 12.66 8.04 11.15
C VAL A 282 11.14 8.02 11.08
N GLU A 283 10.57 6.84 10.84
CA GLU A 283 9.13 6.60 10.82
C GLU A 283 8.79 5.20 11.32
N LYS A 284 7.63 5.04 11.96
CA LYS A 284 7.04 3.76 12.35
C LYS A 284 6.89 2.77 11.17
N GLY A 285 6.74 3.27 9.95
CA GLY A 285 6.58 2.49 8.73
C GLY A 285 7.80 1.62 8.36
N ILE A 286 8.99 1.95 8.84
CA ILE A 286 10.22 1.23 8.44
C ILE A 286 10.31 -0.13 9.11
N LEU A 287 10.02 -0.20 10.41
CA LEU A 287 9.98 -1.48 11.12
C LEU A 287 8.94 -2.41 10.46
N PHE A 288 7.81 -1.86 10.03
CA PHE A 288 6.83 -2.61 9.25
C PHE A 288 7.41 -3.17 7.95
N ILE A 289 8.14 -2.36 7.16
CA ILE A 289 8.77 -2.81 5.91
C ILE A 289 9.71 -4.00 6.15
N PHE A 290 10.49 -3.99 7.23
CA PHE A 290 11.47 -5.05 7.54
C PHE A 290 10.79 -6.40 7.68
N PHE A 291 9.81 -6.44 8.56
CA PHE A 291 9.08 -7.67 8.86
C PHE A 291 8.13 -8.04 7.73
N LEU A 292 7.66 -7.09 6.91
CA LEU A 292 6.84 -7.39 5.74
C LEU A 292 7.66 -8.15 4.69
N ILE A 293 8.85 -7.67 4.35
CA ILE A 293 9.74 -8.34 3.39
C ILE A 293 10.07 -9.75 3.91
N LEU A 294 10.50 -9.86 5.17
CA LEU A 294 10.81 -11.16 5.79
C LEU A 294 9.60 -12.10 5.79
N PHE A 295 8.41 -11.61 6.10
CA PHE A 295 7.18 -12.40 6.09
C PHE A 295 6.87 -12.92 4.68
N ILE A 296 6.96 -12.07 3.65
CA ILE A 296 6.73 -12.46 2.26
C ILE A 296 7.75 -13.51 1.81
N VAL A 297 9.05 -13.31 2.09
CA VAL A 297 10.08 -14.30 1.76
C VAL A 297 9.80 -15.64 2.45
N LYS A 298 9.34 -15.63 3.71
CA LYS A 298 8.96 -16.86 4.42
C LYS A 298 7.72 -17.53 3.81
N ILE A 299 6.73 -16.77 3.37
CA ILE A 299 5.58 -17.37 2.67
C ILE A 299 6.03 -18.01 1.34
N ILE A 300 6.91 -17.34 0.57
CA ILE A 300 7.44 -17.88 -0.69
C ILE A 300 8.23 -19.17 -0.44
N GLU A 301 9.17 -19.17 0.52
CA GLU A 301 9.94 -20.35 0.90
C GLU A 301 9.02 -21.54 1.25
N LEU A 302 7.94 -21.31 2.01
CA LEU A 302 6.99 -22.36 2.39
C LEU A 302 6.21 -22.93 1.20
N VAL A 303 5.85 -22.07 0.24
CA VAL A 303 5.09 -22.48 -0.97
C VAL A 303 5.98 -23.27 -1.91
N GLU A 304 7.24 -22.86 -2.09
CA GLU A 304 8.16 -23.48 -3.04
C GLU A 304 8.87 -24.72 -2.48
N ASN A 305 9.06 -24.81 -1.16
CA ASN A 305 9.70 -25.96 -0.52
C ASN A 305 8.73 -26.72 0.40
N ILE A 306 8.20 -27.82 -0.12
CA ILE A 306 7.25 -28.67 0.60
C ILE A 306 7.81 -29.29 1.88
N GLU A 307 9.12 -29.49 1.97
CA GLU A 307 9.78 -30.14 3.11
C GLU A 307 9.81 -29.25 4.35
N LEU A 308 9.61 -27.94 4.17
CA LEU A 308 9.41 -27.01 5.29
C LEU A 308 8.08 -27.26 6.02
N LYS A 309 7.15 -27.99 5.39
CA LYS A 309 5.88 -28.40 5.99
C LYS A 309 6.16 -29.30 7.19
N GLY A 310 5.75 -28.87 8.38
CA GLY A 310 5.98 -29.59 9.64
C GLY A 310 7.24 -29.19 10.40
N GLN A 311 8.11 -28.34 9.84
CA GLN A 311 9.29 -27.86 10.56
C GLN A 311 8.90 -26.82 11.62
N LYS A 312 8.81 -27.25 12.88
CA LYS A 312 8.38 -26.40 14.01
C LYS A 312 9.16 -25.09 14.09
N LYS A 313 10.49 -25.13 13.94
CA LYS A 313 11.36 -23.94 13.98
C LYS A 313 10.96 -22.89 12.92
N TYR A 314 10.60 -23.36 11.72
CA TYR A 314 10.19 -22.50 10.62
C TYR A 314 8.89 -21.74 10.94
N PHE A 315 7.89 -22.47 11.46
CA PHE A 315 6.61 -21.88 11.85
C PHE A 315 6.73 -20.93 13.04
N ILE A 316 7.59 -21.24 14.01
CA ILE A 316 7.89 -20.32 15.12
C ILE A 316 8.46 -19.00 14.58
N GLN A 317 9.42 -19.07 13.65
CA GLN A 317 9.98 -17.87 13.01
C GLN A 317 8.89 -17.08 12.25
N LEU A 318 8.06 -17.76 11.46
CA LEU A 318 6.98 -17.13 10.71
C LEU A 318 5.98 -16.43 11.64
N ILE A 319 5.62 -17.08 12.75
CA ILE A 319 4.71 -16.53 13.77
C ILE A 319 5.34 -15.31 14.44
N ILE A 320 6.60 -15.39 14.89
CA ILE A 320 7.29 -14.24 15.53
C ILE A 320 7.37 -13.06 14.57
N ILE A 321 7.77 -13.28 13.32
CA ILE A 321 7.83 -12.24 12.29
C ILE A 321 6.44 -11.62 12.08
N GLY A 322 5.39 -12.45 11.97
CA GLY A 322 4.02 -11.98 11.81
C GLY A 322 3.50 -11.18 13.01
N ILE A 323 3.84 -11.59 14.24
CA ILE A 323 3.47 -10.87 15.47
C ILE A 323 4.13 -9.49 15.48
N ILE A 324 5.45 -9.41 15.23
CA ILE A 324 6.17 -8.14 15.18
C ILE A 324 5.61 -7.25 14.06
N LEU A 325 5.27 -7.84 12.91
CA LEU A 325 4.63 -7.13 11.81
C LEU A 325 3.30 -6.50 12.24
N CYS A 326 2.42 -7.24 12.92
CA CYS A 326 1.17 -6.70 13.46
C CYS A 326 1.39 -5.64 14.56
N LEU A 327 2.40 -5.80 15.40
CA LEU A 327 2.75 -4.82 16.44
C LEU A 327 3.39 -3.55 15.86
N SER A 328 3.97 -3.61 14.66
CA SER A 328 4.60 -2.46 14.03
C SER A 328 3.59 -1.44 13.50
N ARG A 329 2.36 -1.86 13.16
CA ARG A 329 1.29 -0.99 12.65
C ARG A 329 -0.10 -1.52 13.01
N ASN A 330 -0.91 -0.66 13.64
CA ASN A 330 -2.25 -1.00 14.13
C ASN A 330 -3.21 -1.51 13.03
N ASN A 331 -2.99 -1.15 11.77
CA ASN A 331 -3.88 -1.53 10.67
C ASN A 331 -3.52 -2.86 10.00
N VAL A 332 -2.35 -3.43 10.28
CA VAL A 332 -1.87 -4.66 9.63
C VAL A 332 -2.74 -5.86 9.99
N ILE A 333 -3.27 -5.88 11.22
CA ILE A 333 -4.14 -6.95 11.71
C ILE A 333 -5.38 -7.11 10.82
N TYR A 334 -5.94 -6.01 10.31
CA TYR A 334 -7.08 -6.04 9.39
C TYR A 334 -6.69 -6.62 8.03
N GLY A 335 -5.48 -6.32 7.55
CA GLY A 335 -4.93 -6.96 6.36
C GLY A 335 -4.83 -8.47 6.53
N PHE A 336 -4.39 -8.94 7.69
CA PHE A 336 -4.28 -10.37 8.00
C PHE A 336 -5.65 -11.06 8.08
N ILE A 337 -6.66 -10.38 8.63
CA ILE A 337 -8.05 -10.88 8.65
C ILE A 337 -8.59 -11.11 7.24
N ILE A 338 -8.22 -10.26 6.27
CA ILE A 338 -8.66 -10.41 4.87
C ILE A 338 -7.82 -11.47 4.13
N VAL A 339 -6.49 -11.47 4.32
CA VAL A 339 -5.58 -12.37 3.62
C VAL A 339 -5.72 -13.82 4.08
N MET A 340 -5.97 -14.06 5.37
CA MET A 340 -6.12 -15.40 5.93
C MET A 340 -7.18 -16.26 5.20
N PRO A 341 -8.46 -15.85 5.06
CA PRO A 341 -9.46 -16.65 4.38
C PRO A 341 -9.11 -16.88 2.91
N ILE A 342 -8.54 -15.89 2.22
CA ILE A 342 -8.06 -16.04 0.84
C ILE A 342 -7.00 -17.14 0.76
N MET A 343 -5.98 -17.09 1.61
CA MET A 343 -4.94 -18.12 1.66
C MET A 343 -5.51 -19.50 2.01
N LEU A 344 -6.45 -19.60 2.95
CA LEU A 344 -7.11 -20.86 3.29
C LEU A 344 -7.92 -21.43 2.12
N LEU A 345 -8.59 -20.59 1.33
CA LEU A 345 -9.36 -21.02 0.17
C LEU A 345 -8.46 -21.61 -0.92
N PHE A 346 -7.38 -20.91 -1.27
CA PHE A 346 -6.53 -21.26 -2.42
C PHE A 346 -5.38 -22.22 -2.08
N ALA A 347 -4.75 -22.11 -0.91
CA ALA A 347 -3.60 -22.94 -0.52
C ALA A 347 -4.02 -24.23 0.20
N LYS A 348 -4.86 -25.05 -0.46
CA LYS A 348 -5.48 -26.26 0.11
C LYS A 348 -4.49 -27.19 0.83
N ARG A 349 -3.29 -27.39 0.26
CA ARG A 349 -2.23 -28.27 0.78
C ARG A 349 -1.61 -27.79 2.11
N TYR A 350 -1.78 -26.50 2.43
CA TYR A 350 -1.16 -25.82 3.57
C TYR A 350 -2.17 -25.29 4.59
N ARG A 351 -3.48 -25.52 4.40
CA ARG A 351 -4.56 -24.97 5.25
C ARG A 351 -4.32 -25.07 6.74
N LYS A 352 -3.98 -26.27 7.25
CA LYS A 352 -3.69 -26.48 8.67
C LYS A 352 -2.56 -25.58 9.17
N TYR A 353 -1.50 -25.46 8.40
CA TYR A 353 -0.30 -24.70 8.77
C TYR A 353 -0.53 -23.19 8.69
N ILE A 354 -1.22 -22.74 7.64
CA ILE A 354 -1.67 -21.35 7.50
C ILE A 354 -2.56 -21.00 8.71
N PHE A 355 -3.59 -21.81 8.98
CA PHE A 355 -4.49 -21.59 10.11
C PHE A 355 -3.74 -21.49 11.45
N VAL A 356 -2.87 -22.46 11.75
CA VAL A 356 -2.08 -22.45 12.99
C VAL A 356 -1.15 -21.24 13.07
N SER A 357 -0.51 -20.85 11.96
CA SER A 357 0.38 -19.68 11.93
C SER A 357 -0.40 -18.40 12.20
N PHE A 358 -1.51 -18.20 11.49
CA PHE A 358 -2.34 -17.01 11.66
C PHE A 358 -2.97 -16.96 13.05
N ALA A 359 -3.49 -18.09 13.56
CA ALA A 359 -4.00 -18.17 14.93
C ALA A 359 -2.91 -17.82 15.96
N GLY A 360 -1.70 -18.36 15.80
CA GLY A 360 -0.56 -18.01 16.64
C GLY A 360 -0.18 -16.53 16.56
N ILE A 361 -0.25 -15.93 15.37
CA ILE A 361 -0.02 -14.50 15.17
C ILE A 361 -1.09 -13.66 15.86
N PHE A 362 -2.38 -14.00 15.70
CA PHE A 362 -3.48 -13.28 16.36
C PHE A 362 -3.38 -13.35 17.88
N ILE A 363 -3.19 -14.55 18.42
CA ILE A 363 -3.05 -14.76 19.86
C ILE A 363 -1.81 -14.03 20.39
N GLY A 364 -0.66 -14.19 19.73
CA GLY A 364 0.59 -13.54 20.12
C GLY A 364 0.51 -12.01 20.04
N TYR A 365 -0.12 -11.47 19.00
CA TYR A 365 -0.37 -10.04 18.86
C TYR A 365 -1.24 -9.52 20.00
N ILE A 366 -2.38 -10.17 20.30
CA ILE A 366 -3.28 -9.75 21.37
C ILE A 366 -2.57 -9.78 22.72
N LEU A 367 -1.88 -10.88 23.03
CA LEU A 367 -1.16 -11.04 24.30
C LEU A 367 -0.05 -10.00 24.47
N LEU A 368 0.83 -9.86 23.48
CA LEU A 368 1.96 -8.93 23.57
C LEU A 368 1.50 -7.47 23.52
N ASN A 369 0.56 -7.12 22.66
CA ASN A 369 0.05 -5.74 22.60
C ASN A 369 -0.61 -5.35 23.93
N THR A 370 -1.42 -6.23 24.51
CA THR A 370 -2.07 -6.00 25.82
C THR A 370 -1.03 -5.90 26.94
N ALA A 371 -0.03 -6.79 26.95
CA ALA A 371 1.05 -6.74 27.93
C ALA A 371 1.85 -5.43 27.83
N ILE A 372 2.24 -5.03 26.63
CA ILE A 372 2.98 -3.78 26.38
C ILE A 372 2.17 -2.57 26.87
N ILE A 373 0.86 -2.50 26.55
CA ILE A 373 -0.02 -1.42 27.03
C ILE A 373 -0.06 -1.38 28.56
N LYS A 374 -0.24 -2.54 29.21
CA LYS A 374 -0.32 -2.63 30.67
C LYS A 374 0.98 -2.25 31.36
N ILE A 375 2.13 -2.70 30.86
CA ILE A 375 3.45 -2.42 31.42
C ILE A 375 3.80 -0.93 31.27
N THR A 376 3.47 -0.34 30.13
CA THR A 376 3.77 1.08 29.87
C THR A 376 2.75 2.04 30.49
N GLY A 377 1.64 1.54 31.04
CA GLY A 377 0.54 2.39 31.52
C GLY A 377 -0.06 3.27 30.42
N ALA A 378 0.03 2.84 29.16
CA ALA A 378 -0.30 3.69 28.02
C ALA A 378 -1.80 4.02 27.98
N ASN A 379 -2.09 5.31 27.84
CA ASN A 379 -3.46 5.77 27.69
C ASN A 379 -4.01 5.36 26.32
N LYS A 380 -5.29 4.98 26.28
CA LYS A 380 -5.96 4.66 25.03
C LYS A 380 -5.97 5.89 24.13
N GLY A 381 -5.59 5.72 22.87
CA GLY A 381 -5.65 6.75 21.84
C GLY A 381 -7.07 7.33 21.71
N GLU A 382 -7.14 8.55 21.21
CA GLU A 382 -8.41 9.27 21.14
C GLU A 382 -9.42 8.59 20.21
N PHE A 383 -10.66 8.44 20.67
CA PHE A 383 -11.75 7.83 19.90
C PHE A 383 -12.02 8.56 18.57
N ARG A 384 -11.71 9.86 18.51
CA ARG A 384 -11.86 10.70 17.31
C ARG A 384 -11.20 10.12 16.06
N GLU A 385 -10.13 9.32 16.19
CA GLU A 385 -9.45 8.74 15.03
C GLU A 385 -10.35 7.78 14.25
N SER A 386 -11.25 7.08 14.93
CA SER A 386 -12.28 6.23 14.31
C SER A 386 -13.44 7.02 13.69
N MET A 387 -13.53 8.32 14.00
CA MET A 387 -14.65 9.20 13.61
C MET A 387 -14.32 10.10 12.42
N SER A 388 -13.21 9.86 11.73
CA SER A 388 -12.75 10.70 10.61
C SER A 388 -13.82 10.89 9.53
N MET A 389 -14.57 9.83 9.20
CA MET A 389 -15.65 9.87 8.21
C MET A 389 -16.87 10.70 8.71
N PRO A 390 -17.50 10.38 9.86
CA PRO A 390 -18.57 11.21 10.42
C PRO A 390 -18.19 12.69 10.58
N ILE A 391 -17.00 12.99 11.10
CA ILE A 391 -16.51 14.36 11.28
C ILE A 391 -16.46 15.09 9.94
N GLN A 392 -15.92 14.44 8.90
CA GLN A 392 -15.85 15.01 7.56
C GLN A 392 -17.23 15.24 6.94
N GLN A 393 -18.16 14.32 7.12
CA GLN A 393 -19.53 14.46 6.61
C GLN A 393 -20.24 15.65 7.27
N LEU A 394 -20.19 15.74 8.60
CA LEU A 394 -20.90 16.79 9.36
C LEU A 394 -20.26 18.18 9.14
N ALA A 395 -18.93 18.25 9.10
CA ALA A 395 -18.23 19.50 8.81
C ALA A 395 -18.47 19.98 7.37
N ARG A 396 -18.62 19.07 6.40
CA ARG A 396 -18.99 19.43 5.02
C ARG A 396 -20.39 20.06 4.97
N VAL A 397 -21.37 19.43 5.62
CA VAL A 397 -22.75 19.94 5.66
C VAL A 397 -22.78 21.31 6.34
N TYR A 398 -22.08 21.47 7.47
CA TYR A 398 -21.99 22.77 8.15
C TYR A 398 -21.34 23.86 7.29
N LYS A 399 -20.35 23.53 6.46
CA LYS A 399 -19.65 24.53 5.66
C LYS A 399 -20.42 24.96 4.41
N TYR A 400 -21.09 24.04 3.73
CA TYR A 400 -21.72 24.31 2.43
C TYR A 400 -23.25 24.34 2.43
N HIS A 401 -23.88 23.76 3.46
CA HIS A 401 -25.33 23.59 3.51
C HIS A 401 -25.91 24.00 4.87
N LYS A 402 -25.20 24.87 5.61
CA LYS A 402 -25.67 25.36 6.92
C LYS A 402 -27.08 25.94 6.85
N ASP A 403 -27.35 26.63 5.76
CA ASP A 403 -28.58 27.37 5.48
C ASP A 403 -29.79 26.44 5.31
N THR A 404 -29.55 25.16 5.01
CA THR A 404 -30.58 24.13 4.88
C THR A 404 -30.93 23.44 6.19
N LEU A 405 -30.14 23.68 7.24
CA LEU A 405 -30.30 23.03 8.54
C LEU A 405 -31.17 23.86 9.48
N ASN A 406 -31.94 23.19 10.31
CA ASN A 406 -32.66 23.83 11.41
C ASN A 406 -31.71 24.17 12.58
N ALA A 407 -32.21 24.97 13.53
CA ALA A 407 -31.40 25.45 14.65
C ALA A 407 -30.86 24.32 15.55
N ASP A 408 -31.58 23.22 15.69
CA ASP A 408 -31.18 22.09 16.54
C ASP A 408 -30.11 21.23 15.86
N GLU A 409 -30.20 21.02 14.55
CA GLU A 409 -29.19 20.37 13.72
C GLU A 409 -27.87 21.16 13.73
N ILE A 410 -27.95 22.49 13.58
CA ILE A 410 -26.76 23.35 13.66
C ILE A 410 -26.10 23.20 15.03
N LYS A 411 -26.88 23.27 16.12
CA LYS A 411 -26.34 23.08 17.49
C LYS A 411 -25.75 21.70 17.68
N PHE A 412 -26.37 20.65 17.12
CA PHE A 412 -25.84 19.29 17.17
C PHE A 412 -24.47 19.20 16.50
N ILE A 413 -24.33 19.77 15.30
CA ILE A 413 -23.06 19.75 14.56
C ILE A 413 -21.99 20.59 15.28
N GLU A 414 -22.35 21.74 15.85
CA GLU A 414 -21.41 22.59 16.60
C GLU A 414 -20.82 21.88 17.84
N LYS A 415 -21.55 20.94 18.46
CA LYS A 415 -21.05 20.14 19.61
C LYS A 415 -19.91 19.18 19.24
N ILE A 416 -19.70 18.89 17.96
CA ILE A 416 -18.65 17.99 17.48
C ILE A 416 -17.26 18.58 17.71
N VAL A 417 -17.14 19.90 17.70
CA VAL A 417 -15.89 20.65 17.87
C VAL A 417 -15.88 21.43 19.18
N LYS A 418 -14.68 21.74 19.68
CA LYS A 418 -14.55 22.57 20.88
C LYS A 418 -14.90 24.03 20.60
N ASN A 419 -14.59 24.52 19.41
CA ASN A 419 -14.96 25.84 18.92
C ASN A 419 -15.66 25.69 17.58
N LYS A 420 -16.89 26.21 17.45
CA LYS A 420 -17.70 26.12 16.23
C LYS A 420 -16.99 26.63 14.97
N ASN A 421 -16.07 27.60 15.12
CA ASN A 421 -15.31 28.13 13.99
C ASN A 421 -14.38 27.08 13.36
N ASP A 422 -14.00 26.03 14.09
CA ASP A 422 -13.12 24.98 13.58
C ASP A 422 -13.79 24.12 12.51
N LEU A 423 -15.13 24.11 12.43
CA LEU A 423 -15.86 23.45 11.34
C LEU A 423 -15.57 24.09 9.98
N ASN A 424 -15.24 25.39 9.95
CA ASN A 424 -14.90 26.11 8.73
C ASN A 424 -13.55 25.67 8.14
N ASN A 425 -12.69 25.03 8.95
CA ASN A 425 -11.41 24.46 8.51
C ASN A 425 -11.58 23.21 7.65
N TYR A 426 -12.81 22.77 7.38
CA TYR A 426 -13.10 21.64 6.50
C TYR A 426 -12.38 21.74 5.15
N LEU A 427 -11.62 20.68 4.84
CA LEU A 427 -11.04 20.39 3.54
C LEU A 427 -11.45 18.97 3.12
N PRO A 428 -11.95 18.74 1.89
CA PRO A 428 -12.40 17.42 1.46
C PRO A 428 -11.31 16.36 1.43
N LYS A 429 -10.06 16.77 1.18
CA LYS A 429 -8.91 15.85 1.04
C LYS A 429 -8.22 15.55 2.38
N ARG A 430 -8.62 16.18 3.49
CA ARG A 430 -7.90 16.06 4.76
C ARG A 430 -8.82 16.21 5.98
N ALA A 431 -8.97 15.10 6.71
CA ALA A 431 -9.78 15.04 7.92
C ALA A 431 -9.18 15.82 9.10
N ASP A 432 -7.86 15.87 9.21
CA ASP A 432 -7.14 16.40 10.39
C ASP A 432 -7.50 17.85 10.73
N ASN A 433 -7.80 18.66 9.70
CA ASN A 433 -8.11 20.08 9.86
C ASN A 433 -9.31 20.36 10.76
N VAL A 434 -10.28 19.45 10.82
CA VAL A 434 -11.42 19.54 11.74
C VAL A 434 -11.24 18.54 12.89
N LYS A 435 -10.80 17.32 12.58
CA LYS A 435 -10.65 16.23 13.55
C LYS A 435 -9.80 16.62 14.76
N ASN A 436 -8.72 17.38 14.57
CA ASN A 436 -7.82 17.78 15.67
C ASN A 436 -8.48 18.70 16.71
N TYR A 437 -9.58 19.36 16.36
CA TYR A 437 -10.31 20.30 17.23
C TYR A 437 -11.59 19.71 17.81
N THR A 438 -11.80 18.40 17.65
CA THR A 438 -13.04 17.75 18.06
C THR A 438 -13.19 17.59 19.56
N ASN A 439 -14.44 17.58 20.00
CA ASN A 439 -14.84 17.18 21.34
C ASN A 439 -14.93 15.65 21.41
N SER A 440 -13.80 14.99 21.66
CA SER A 440 -13.67 13.52 21.68
C SER A 440 -14.65 12.81 22.62
N HIS A 441 -15.19 13.49 23.65
CA HIS A 441 -16.17 12.91 24.57
C HIS A 441 -17.58 12.84 23.96
N PHE A 442 -17.96 13.82 23.14
CA PHE A 442 -19.30 13.91 22.56
C PHE A 442 -19.62 12.68 21.70
N PHE A 443 -18.64 12.17 20.95
CA PHE A 443 -18.81 10.98 20.10
C PHE A 443 -19.18 9.70 20.84
N LYS A 444 -18.99 9.63 22.16
CA LYS A 444 -19.34 8.46 22.98
C LYS A 444 -20.73 8.58 23.61
N THR A 445 -21.42 9.69 23.41
CA THR A 445 -22.73 9.95 24.01
C THR A 445 -23.84 9.29 23.20
N LYS A 446 -24.94 8.92 23.87
CA LYS A 446 -26.17 8.46 23.21
C LYS A 446 -26.73 9.53 22.28
N GLU A 447 -26.58 10.80 22.65
CA GLU A 447 -26.98 11.95 21.84
C GLU A 447 -26.29 11.92 20.47
N PHE A 448 -24.97 11.77 20.41
CA PHE A 448 -24.27 11.67 19.13
C PHE A 448 -24.73 10.46 18.30
N ILE A 449 -24.85 9.28 18.93
CA ILE A 449 -25.24 8.05 18.24
C ILE A 449 -26.64 8.16 17.62
N THR A 450 -27.58 8.76 18.36
CA THR A 450 -28.98 8.91 17.92
C THR A 450 -29.19 10.09 16.97
N GLY A 451 -28.40 11.16 17.09
CA GLY A 451 -28.49 12.31 16.17
C GLY A 451 -27.70 12.13 14.87
N TYR A 452 -26.76 11.17 14.82
CA TYR A 452 -25.99 10.86 13.61
C TYR A 452 -26.63 9.78 12.72
N MET A 453 -27.32 8.80 13.31
CA MET A 453 -28.12 7.81 12.57
C MET A 453 -29.41 8.45 12.07
#